data_AF-A0A661NZ83-F1
#
_entry.id   AF-A0A661NZ83-F1
#
_cell.length_a   1.000
_cell.length_b   1.000
_cell.length_c   1.000
_cell.angle_alpha   90.00
_cell.angle_beta   90.00
_cell.angle_gamma   90.00
#
_symmetry.space_group_name_H-M   'P 1'
#
loop_
_entity.id
_entity.type
_entity.pdbx_description
1 polymer ?
#
loop_
_entity_poly.entity_id
_entity_poly.type
_entity_poly.pdbx_seq_one_letter_code
_entity_poly.pdbx_strand_id
1 'polypeptide(L)'
;MTTYVNDLPLMLLLAREETMVGYGSTSGSPAVLSEGSTTSESDPESEPEAALDWSQVHQRIVQLGAERGAHEREPCHWFVAAERLDVYRRTGYASLREYVERVVGLNGRQTEERLRVGHVLVGLPLLDSALRSGQLCWSMVRELSRVAIEETEEAWIDWAKGRRSREVEQAVAAR
;
A
#
# COMPACT_ATOMS: atom_id res chain seq x y z
N MET A 1 13.92 19.02 -33.93
CA MET A 1 13.46 17.63 -34.01
C MET A 1 13.97 16.93 -32.78
N THR A 2 13.11 16.84 -31.77
CA THR A 2 13.45 16.56 -30.36
C THR A 2 13.47 15.06 -30.13
N THR A 3 14.63 14.48 -29.84
CA THR A 3 14.75 13.09 -29.37
C THR A 3 14.72 13.08 -27.83
N TYR A 4 13.60 12.61 -27.29
CA TYR A 4 13.37 12.31 -25.87
C TYR A 4 13.97 10.92 -25.59
N VAL A 5 14.99 10.80 -24.74
CA VAL A 5 14.96 10.52 -23.28
C VAL A 5 15.02 9.02 -22.96
N ASN A 6 16.19 8.66 -22.41
CA ASN A 6 16.47 7.65 -21.39
C ASN A 6 15.67 6.35 -21.43
N ASP A 7 16.30 5.35 -22.03
CA ASP A 7 16.31 3.97 -21.54
C ASP A 7 16.56 3.97 -20.03
N LEU A 8 15.51 3.72 -19.24
CA LEU A 8 15.66 3.23 -17.88
C LEU A 8 16.29 1.82 -17.97
N PRO A 9 17.46 1.57 -17.38
CA PRO A 9 18.09 0.27 -17.45
C PRO A 9 17.28 -0.76 -16.65
N LEU A 10 17.07 -1.94 -17.25
CA LEU A 10 16.51 -3.18 -16.66
C LEU A 10 17.31 -3.73 -15.44
N MET A 11 18.18 -2.91 -14.84
CA MET A 11 19.17 -3.26 -13.81
C MET A 11 18.80 -2.64 -12.46
N LEU A 12 17.58 -2.87 -11.98
CA LEU A 12 17.25 -2.58 -10.59
C LEU A 12 16.23 -3.59 -10.04
N LEU A 13 16.59 -4.88 -10.02
CA LEU A 13 16.45 -5.75 -8.83
C LEU A 13 16.81 -7.25 -9.00
N LEU A 14 17.45 -7.72 -10.07
CA LEU A 14 17.95 -9.11 -10.08
C LEU A 14 19.35 -9.20 -9.43
N ALA A 15 19.38 -8.96 -8.12
CA ALA A 15 20.46 -9.47 -7.27
C ALA A 15 20.23 -10.97 -7.07
N ARG A 16 20.99 -11.71 -7.86
CA ARG A 16 21.22 -13.16 -7.88
C ARG A 16 21.66 -13.69 -6.51
N GLU A 17 21.00 -14.73 -6.01
CA GLU A 17 21.69 -15.83 -5.32
C GLU A 17 21.10 -17.16 -5.82
N GLU A 18 21.99 -17.90 -6.48
CA GLU A 18 21.79 -19.25 -6.96
C GLU A 18 21.88 -20.22 -5.77
N THR A 19 20.84 -21.02 -5.55
CA THR A 19 21.04 -22.37 -4.99
C THR A 19 20.25 -23.38 -5.79
N MET A 20 20.99 -24.06 -6.66
CA MET A 20 20.75 -25.39 -7.20
C MET A 20 20.35 -26.34 -6.05
N VAL A 21 19.18 -26.98 -6.11
CA VAL A 21 18.92 -28.25 -5.42
C VAL A 21 18.19 -29.17 -6.39
N GLY A 22 18.77 -30.36 -6.58
CA GLY A 22 18.53 -31.27 -7.70
C GLY A 22 17.20 -32.01 -7.70
N TYR A 23 16.82 -32.42 -8.92
CA TYR A 23 15.81 -33.43 -9.18
C TYR A 23 16.33 -34.81 -8.73
N GLY A 24 15.60 -35.44 -7.80
CA GLY A 24 15.74 -36.86 -7.47
C GLY A 24 14.37 -37.52 -7.40
N SER A 25 14.11 -38.42 -8.34
CA SER A 25 12.89 -39.25 -8.40
C SER A 25 12.93 -40.39 -7.37
N THR A 26 11.81 -40.71 -6.72
CA THR A 26 11.38 -42.11 -6.48
C THR A 26 9.91 -42.20 -6.03
N SER A 27 9.27 -43.27 -6.48
CA SER A 27 7.88 -43.70 -6.36
C SER A 27 7.50 -44.30 -4.98
N GLY A 28 6.24 -44.14 -4.56
CA GLY A 28 5.59 -44.97 -3.53
C GLY A 28 4.24 -44.42 -3.02
N SER A 29 3.15 -45.15 -3.25
CA SER A 29 1.74 -44.90 -2.83
C SER A 29 1.40 -45.67 -1.51
N PRO A 30 0.19 -45.65 -0.89
CA PRO A 30 -0.94 -44.69 -0.80
C PRO A 30 -1.49 -44.43 0.65
N ALA A 31 -2.47 -43.52 0.74
CA ALA A 31 -3.63 -43.46 1.65
C ALA A 31 -3.46 -43.15 3.16
N VAL A 32 -4.05 -42.02 3.58
CA VAL A 32 -4.84 -41.90 4.82
C VAL A 32 -5.94 -40.85 4.63
N LEU A 33 -7.17 -41.26 4.96
CA LEU A 33 -8.37 -40.43 5.09
C LEU A 33 -8.25 -39.54 6.33
N SER A 34 -8.59 -38.25 6.23
CA SER A 34 -9.40 -37.57 7.27
C SER A 34 -9.94 -36.24 6.75
N GLU A 35 -11.22 -36.06 7.00
CA GLU A 35 -12.09 -34.94 6.68
C GLU A 35 -11.78 -33.69 7.54
N GLY A 36 -12.20 -32.52 7.04
CA GLY A 36 -12.73 -31.47 7.91
C GLY A 36 -11.86 -30.25 8.18
N SER A 37 -11.66 -29.39 7.18
CA SER A 37 -11.82 -27.93 7.29
C SER A 37 -11.35 -27.30 5.99
N THR A 38 -12.29 -27.01 5.10
CA THR A 38 -12.06 -26.01 4.06
C THR A 38 -12.10 -24.65 4.74
N THR A 39 -11.03 -24.33 5.48
CA THR A 39 -10.63 -22.95 5.64
C THR A 39 -10.38 -22.49 4.21
N SER A 40 -11.33 -21.73 3.67
CA SER A 40 -11.16 -21.07 2.38
C SER A 40 -10.02 -20.07 2.55
N GLU A 41 -8.78 -20.56 2.40
CA GLU A 41 -7.67 -19.76 1.95
C GLU A 41 -8.14 -19.13 0.65
N SER A 42 -8.57 -17.88 0.76
CA SER A 42 -8.92 -17.04 -0.37
C SER A 42 -7.66 -16.88 -1.20
N ASP A 43 -7.50 -17.73 -2.21
CA ASP A 43 -6.41 -17.66 -3.17
C ASP A 43 -6.42 -16.25 -3.77
N PRO A 44 -5.36 -15.45 -3.56
CA PRO A 44 -5.30 -14.05 -4.00
C PRO A 44 -5.38 -13.90 -5.54
N GLU A 45 -5.29 -15.01 -6.27
CA GLU A 45 -5.29 -15.09 -7.74
C GLU A 45 -6.61 -15.59 -8.34
N SER A 46 -7.67 -15.81 -7.55
CA SER A 46 -8.94 -16.27 -8.10
C SER A 46 -9.56 -15.23 -9.04
N GLU A 47 -9.67 -15.58 -10.33
CA GLU A 47 -10.27 -14.72 -11.36
C GLU A 47 -11.77 -14.46 -11.06
N PRO A 48 -12.28 -13.23 -11.30
CA PRO A 48 -13.67 -12.89 -11.00
C PRO A 48 -14.68 -13.75 -11.77
N GLU A 49 -14.31 -14.26 -12.95
CA GLU A 49 -15.11 -15.16 -13.79
C GLU A 49 -15.35 -16.55 -13.16
N ALA A 50 -14.51 -16.95 -12.20
CA ALA A 50 -14.64 -18.22 -11.48
C ALA A 50 -15.55 -18.12 -10.24
N ALA A 51 -16.01 -16.92 -9.87
CA ALA A 51 -16.84 -16.72 -8.69
C ALA A 51 -18.20 -17.42 -8.84
N LEU A 52 -18.55 -18.27 -7.87
CA LEU A 52 -19.76 -19.09 -7.91
C LEU A 52 -21.00 -18.37 -7.34
N ASP A 53 -20.80 -17.30 -6.56
CA ASP A 53 -21.86 -16.50 -5.92
C ASP A 53 -21.44 -15.04 -5.68
N TRP A 54 -22.42 -14.13 -5.57
CA TRP A 54 -22.20 -12.69 -5.35
C TRP A 54 -21.42 -12.40 -4.06
N SER A 55 -21.55 -13.25 -3.04
CA SER A 55 -20.88 -13.09 -1.74
C SER A 55 -19.35 -13.17 -1.88
N GLN A 56 -18.84 -14.00 -2.79
CA GLN A 56 -17.41 -14.14 -3.07
C GLN A 56 -16.85 -12.86 -3.70
N VAL A 57 -17.56 -12.29 -4.68
CA VAL A 57 -17.20 -11.02 -5.31
C VAL A 57 -17.23 -9.88 -4.30
N HIS A 58 -18.28 -9.82 -3.45
CA HIS A 58 -18.37 -8.84 -2.38
C HIS A 58 -17.20 -8.95 -1.40
N GLN A 59 -16.89 -10.15 -0.92
CA GLN A 59 -15.76 -10.40 -0.03
C GLN A 59 -14.43 -9.98 -0.66
N ARG A 60 -14.21 -10.29 -1.95
CA ARG A 60 -12.99 -9.86 -2.66
C ARG A 60 -12.91 -8.34 -2.77
N ILE A 61 -14.01 -7.64 -3.07
CA ILE A 61 -14.04 -6.17 -3.08
C ILE A 61 -13.70 -5.58 -1.71
N VAL A 62 -14.24 -6.16 -0.63
CA VAL A 62 -13.93 -5.73 0.75
C VAL A 62 -12.44 -5.94 1.05
N GLN A 63 -11.89 -7.10 0.67
CA GLN A 63 -10.47 -7.42 0.84
C GLN A 63 -9.56 -6.48 0.03
N LEU A 64 -9.90 -6.21 -1.24
CA LEU A 64 -9.20 -5.24 -2.08
C LEU A 64 -9.21 -3.83 -1.46
N GLY A 65 -10.28 -3.46 -0.76
CA GLY A 65 -10.33 -2.21 0.00
C GLY A 65 -9.27 -2.16 1.11
N ALA A 66 -9.13 -3.25 1.87
CA ALA A 66 -8.10 -3.38 2.91
C ALA A 66 -6.68 -3.41 2.33
N GLU A 67 -6.46 -4.23 1.31
CA GLU A 67 -5.19 -4.33 0.57
C GLU A 67 -4.78 -2.96 0.02
N ARG A 68 -5.73 -2.22 -0.58
CA ARG A 68 -5.48 -0.87 -1.08
C ARG A 68 -5.00 0.08 0.03
N GLY A 69 -5.52 -0.04 1.25
CA GLY A 69 -5.06 0.74 2.40
C GLY A 69 -3.55 0.54 2.66
N ALA A 70 -3.10 -0.71 2.69
CA ALA A 70 -1.68 -1.04 2.82
C ALA A 70 -0.84 -0.47 1.67
N HIS A 71 -1.30 -0.63 0.42
CA HIS A 71 -0.61 -0.10 -0.77
C HIS A 71 -0.51 1.44 -0.78
N GLU A 72 -1.49 2.17 -0.23
CA GLU A 72 -1.41 3.64 -0.12
C GLU A 72 -0.49 4.08 1.02
N ARG A 73 -0.37 3.26 2.08
CA ARG A 73 0.52 3.52 3.23
C ARG A 73 1.99 3.35 2.87
N GLU A 74 2.32 2.35 2.06
CA GLU A 74 3.70 2.03 1.69
C GLU A 74 4.48 3.20 1.06
N PRO A 75 3.97 3.91 0.03
CA PRO A 75 4.62 5.09 -0.52
C PRO A 75 4.91 6.16 0.53
N CYS A 76 3.97 6.44 1.44
CA CYS A 76 4.17 7.45 2.49
C CYS A 76 5.38 7.11 3.36
N HIS A 77 5.47 5.86 3.80
CA HIS A 77 6.56 5.39 4.65
C HIS A 77 7.91 5.35 3.92
N TRP A 78 7.94 4.82 2.71
CA TRP A 78 9.18 4.71 1.94
C TRP A 78 9.67 6.05 1.40
N PHE A 79 8.79 6.99 1.09
CA PHE A 79 9.21 8.33 0.64
C PHE A 79 9.85 9.12 1.77
N VAL A 80 9.32 9.03 3.00
CA VAL A 80 9.96 9.62 4.19
C VAL A 80 11.35 9.00 4.42
N ALA A 81 11.48 7.68 4.29
CA ALA A 81 12.78 7.02 4.39
C ALA A 81 13.74 7.45 3.26
N ALA A 82 13.23 7.58 2.04
CA ALA A 82 14.00 8.00 0.87
C ALA A 82 14.48 9.46 0.97
N GLU A 83 13.65 10.34 1.54
CA GLU A 83 14.03 11.72 1.87
C GLU A 83 15.15 11.73 2.92
N ARG A 84 14.96 11.04 4.04
CA ARG A 84 15.94 10.96 5.13
C ARG A 84 17.31 10.42 4.69
N LEU A 85 17.30 9.44 3.78
CA LEU A 85 18.52 8.80 3.27
C LEU A 85 19.09 9.45 2.01
N ASP A 86 18.43 10.50 1.51
CA ASP A 86 18.77 11.18 0.26
C ASP A 86 18.89 10.22 -0.94
N VAL A 87 17.96 9.25 -1.04
CA VAL A 87 18.00 8.21 -2.09
C VAL A 87 18.08 8.84 -3.47
N TYR A 88 17.28 9.89 -3.73
CA TYR A 88 17.28 10.61 -5.00
C TYR A 88 18.66 11.16 -5.38
N ARG A 89 19.46 11.68 -4.42
CA ARG A 89 20.82 12.15 -4.71
C ARG A 89 21.76 10.99 -5.02
N ARG A 90 21.64 9.91 -4.24
CA ARG A 90 22.47 8.70 -4.41
C ARG A 90 22.18 7.97 -5.72
N THR A 91 20.98 8.10 -6.26
CA THR A 91 20.56 7.54 -7.54
C THR A 91 20.69 8.53 -8.71
N GLY A 92 21.22 9.72 -8.48
CA GLY A 92 21.58 10.68 -9.54
C GLY A 92 20.47 11.63 -10.00
N TYR A 93 19.38 11.75 -9.25
CA TYR A 93 18.27 12.67 -9.53
C TYR A 93 18.43 14.00 -8.76
N ALA A 94 17.89 15.09 -9.30
CA ALA A 94 18.03 16.41 -8.70
C ALA A 94 17.11 16.63 -7.49
N SER A 95 16.01 15.87 -7.38
CA SER A 95 15.06 15.97 -6.27
C SER A 95 14.30 14.66 -6.04
N LEU A 96 13.74 14.50 -4.83
CA LEU A 96 12.89 13.35 -4.52
C LEU A 96 11.64 13.30 -5.41
N ARG A 97 11.07 14.47 -5.73
CA ARG A 97 9.98 14.57 -6.70
C ARG A 97 10.35 13.98 -8.06
N GLU A 98 11.50 14.40 -8.61
CA GLU A 98 11.95 13.89 -9.92
C GLU A 98 12.19 12.38 -9.86
N TYR A 99 12.82 11.90 -8.79
CA TYR A 99 13.05 10.48 -8.58
C TYR A 99 11.74 9.69 -8.56
N VAL A 100 10.77 10.10 -7.74
CA VAL A 100 9.47 9.43 -7.61
C VAL A 100 8.66 9.52 -8.92
N GLU A 101 8.68 10.66 -9.60
CA GLU A 101 8.01 10.84 -10.89
C GLU A 101 8.57 9.89 -11.96
N ARG A 102 9.89 9.69 -11.97
CA ARG A 102 10.57 8.80 -12.93
C ARG A 102 10.44 7.32 -12.61
N VAL A 103 10.43 6.95 -11.33
CA VAL A 103 10.45 5.54 -10.89
C VAL A 103 9.05 5.00 -10.61
N VAL A 104 8.17 5.82 -10.03
CA VAL A 104 6.83 5.41 -9.58
C VAL A 104 5.73 6.00 -10.47
N GLY A 105 6.02 7.07 -11.23
CA GLY A 105 5.03 7.73 -12.09
C GLY A 105 4.08 8.69 -11.36
N LEU A 106 4.35 9.01 -10.09
CA LEU A 106 3.57 10.01 -9.35
C LEU A 106 4.08 11.41 -9.65
N ASN A 107 3.18 12.33 -9.97
CA ASN A 107 3.59 13.72 -10.19
C ASN A 107 4.03 14.38 -8.87
N GLY A 108 4.56 15.61 -8.98
CA GLY A 108 5.00 16.40 -7.84
C GLY A 108 3.98 16.54 -6.73
N ARG A 109 2.76 16.94 -7.07
CA ARG A 109 1.70 17.15 -6.09
C ARG A 109 1.38 15.85 -5.32
N GLN A 110 1.30 14.73 -6.02
CA GLN A 110 1.04 13.41 -5.42
C GLN A 110 2.18 12.94 -4.51
N THR A 111 3.42 13.28 -4.87
CA THR A 111 4.63 12.96 -4.08
C THR A 111 4.67 13.77 -2.80
N GLU A 112 4.52 15.09 -2.90
CA GLU A 112 4.50 16.01 -1.76
C GLU A 112 3.36 15.69 -0.78
N GLU A 113 2.20 15.32 -1.29
CA GLU A 113 1.06 14.95 -0.44
C GLU A 113 1.34 13.67 0.36
N ARG A 114 2.00 12.67 -0.25
CA ARG A 114 2.44 11.44 0.44
C ARG A 114 3.55 11.69 1.44
N LEU A 115 4.50 12.58 1.13
CA LEU A 115 5.53 13.00 2.09
C LEU A 115 4.92 13.68 3.30
N ARG A 116 4.03 14.66 3.09
CA ARG A 116 3.35 15.37 4.18
C ARG A 116 2.57 14.40 5.07
N VAL A 117 1.78 13.50 4.48
CA VAL A 117 1.02 12.50 5.25
C VAL A 117 1.99 11.56 5.97
N GLY A 118 3.00 11.03 5.28
CA GLY A 118 4.00 10.15 5.86
C GLY A 118 4.70 10.73 7.07
N HIS A 119 5.13 11.99 7.01
CA HIS A 119 5.74 12.70 8.14
C HIS A 119 4.82 12.78 9.35
N VAL A 120 3.54 13.07 9.14
CA VAL A 120 2.54 13.12 10.23
C VAL A 120 2.29 11.73 10.81
N LEU A 121 2.18 10.70 9.97
CA LEU A 121 1.90 9.32 10.40
C LEU A 121 3.01 8.72 11.26
N VAL A 122 4.26 9.22 11.17
CA VAL A 122 5.34 8.81 12.10
C VAL A 122 4.98 9.12 13.56
N GLY A 123 4.22 10.19 13.81
CA GLY A 123 3.77 10.59 15.16
C GLY A 123 2.34 10.17 15.49
N LEU A 124 1.59 9.58 14.55
CA LEU A 124 0.19 9.19 14.71
C LEU A 124 0.01 7.69 14.40
N PRO A 125 0.50 6.79 15.28
CA PRO A 125 0.52 5.36 15.03
C PRO A 125 -0.86 4.73 14.89
N LEU A 126 -1.90 5.27 15.55
CA LEU A 126 -3.27 4.76 15.39
C LEU A 126 -3.80 5.13 14.00
N LEU A 127 -3.53 6.35 13.53
CA LEU A 127 -3.92 6.79 12.20
C LEU A 127 -3.16 6.05 11.09
N ASP A 128 -1.87 5.73 11.29
CA ASP A 128 -1.08 4.89 10.37
C ASP A 128 -1.68 3.47 10.27
N SER A 129 -2.03 2.89 11.41
CA SER A 129 -2.66 1.56 11.47
C SER A 129 -4.06 1.56 10.80
N ALA A 130 -4.83 2.63 10.99
CA ALA A 130 -6.13 2.79 10.37
C ALA A 130 -6.04 2.89 8.82
N LEU A 131 -5.00 3.55 8.29
CA LEU A 131 -4.73 3.55 6.85
C LEU A 131 -4.31 2.15 6.38
N ARG A 132 -3.32 1.55 7.05
CA ARG A 132 -2.72 0.26 6.66
C ARG A 132 -3.75 -0.87 6.63
N SER A 133 -4.67 -0.90 7.59
CA SER A 133 -5.74 -1.90 7.66
C SER A 133 -6.90 -1.64 6.69
N GLY A 134 -6.93 -0.47 6.04
CA GLY A 134 -8.05 0.00 5.24
C GLY A 134 -9.28 0.39 6.04
N GLN A 135 -9.19 0.47 7.38
CA GLN A 135 -10.27 0.98 8.23
C GLN A 135 -10.65 2.41 7.85
N LEU A 136 -9.67 3.23 7.47
CA LEU A 136 -9.88 4.55 6.87
C LEU A 136 -9.18 4.60 5.51
N CYS A 137 -9.86 5.16 4.51
CA CYS A 137 -9.29 5.31 3.18
C CYS A 137 -8.30 6.49 3.11
N TRP A 138 -7.42 6.47 2.09
CA TRP A 138 -6.40 7.51 1.83
C TRP A 138 -6.94 8.93 1.99
N SER A 139 -8.07 9.25 1.36
CA SER A 139 -8.62 10.60 1.38
C SER A 139 -9.01 11.07 2.79
N MET A 140 -9.50 10.17 3.66
CA MET A 140 -9.82 10.52 5.05
C MET A 140 -8.55 10.77 5.86
N VAL A 141 -7.59 9.86 5.78
CA VAL A 141 -6.31 9.96 6.52
C VAL A 141 -5.54 11.21 6.09
N ARG A 142 -5.56 11.53 4.79
CA ARG A 142 -4.98 12.73 4.22
C ARG A 142 -5.61 14.02 4.77
N GLU A 143 -6.92 14.03 5.02
CA GLU A 143 -7.56 15.18 5.67
C GLU A 143 -7.31 15.20 7.18
N LEU A 144 -7.48 14.06 7.88
CA LEU A 144 -7.27 13.96 9.33
C LEU A 144 -5.83 14.29 9.74
N SER A 145 -4.82 13.91 8.95
CA SER A 145 -3.42 14.27 9.18
C SER A 145 -3.13 15.78 9.16
N ARG A 146 -4.12 16.65 8.89
CA ARG A 146 -3.97 18.10 9.03
C ARG A 146 -4.30 18.61 10.43
N VAL A 147 -5.10 17.87 11.19
CA VAL A 147 -5.69 18.34 12.46
C VAL A 147 -5.58 17.34 13.61
N ALA A 148 -5.31 16.07 13.31
CA ALA A 148 -5.08 15.04 14.31
C ALA A 148 -3.69 15.25 14.94
N ILE A 149 -3.66 15.11 16.25
CA ILE A 149 -2.47 15.03 17.10
C ILE A 149 -2.58 13.75 17.93
N GLU A 150 -1.50 13.34 18.58
CA GLU A 150 -1.41 12.09 19.36
C GLU A 150 -2.57 11.95 20.36
N GLU A 151 -2.95 13.02 21.04
CA GLU A 151 -4.02 13.03 22.05
C GLU A 151 -5.43 12.91 21.45
N THR A 152 -5.59 13.15 20.14
CA THR A 152 -6.91 13.24 19.48
C THR A 152 -7.08 12.26 18.33
N GLU A 153 -6.03 11.53 17.92
CA GLU A 153 -6.10 10.64 16.75
C GLU A 153 -7.15 9.55 16.95
N GLU A 154 -7.26 8.97 18.15
CA GLU A 154 -8.26 7.94 18.45
C GLU A 154 -9.69 8.48 18.28
N ALA A 155 -9.99 9.64 18.87
CA ALA A 155 -11.31 10.27 18.78
C ALA A 155 -11.67 10.63 17.32
N TRP A 156 -10.69 11.08 16.54
CA TRP A 156 -10.89 11.36 15.12
C TRP A 156 -11.14 10.09 14.30
N ILE A 157 -10.40 9.02 14.56
CA ILE A 157 -10.56 7.73 13.89
C ILE A 157 -11.94 7.17 14.20
N ASP A 158 -12.35 7.15 15.48
CA ASP A 158 -13.66 6.69 15.90
C ASP A 158 -14.79 7.49 15.28
N TRP A 159 -14.66 8.82 15.25
CA TRP A 159 -15.66 9.67 14.61
C TRP A 159 -15.74 9.43 13.10
N ALA A 160 -14.61 9.17 12.43
CA ALA A 160 -14.55 8.99 10.98
C ALA A 160 -15.06 7.62 10.52
N LYS A 161 -15.07 6.59 11.39
CA LYS A 161 -15.59 5.25 11.07
C LYS A 161 -17.02 5.34 10.51
N GLY A 162 -17.22 4.74 9.34
CA GLY A 162 -18.53 4.70 8.67
C GLY A 162 -18.97 6.02 8.01
N ARG A 163 -18.17 7.09 8.07
CA ARG A 163 -18.46 8.36 7.38
C ARG A 163 -17.90 8.36 5.96
N ARG A 164 -18.35 9.31 5.13
CA ARG A 164 -17.79 9.55 3.80
C ARG A 164 -16.64 10.53 3.89
N SER A 165 -15.67 10.42 2.96
CA SER A 165 -14.51 11.32 2.94
C SER A 165 -14.87 12.80 2.89
N ARG A 166 -15.99 13.17 2.24
CA ARG A 166 -16.48 14.55 2.18
C ARG A 166 -16.93 15.07 3.56
N GLU A 167 -17.51 14.21 4.39
CA GLU A 167 -17.94 14.59 5.74
C GLU A 167 -16.72 14.84 6.63
N VAL A 168 -15.68 14.02 6.48
CA VAL A 168 -14.38 14.22 7.13
C VAL A 168 -13.73 15.53 6.67
N GLU A 169 -13.67 15.78 5.36
CA GLU A 169 -13.14 17.02 4.79
C GLU A 169 -13.85 18.27 5.35
N GLN A 170 -15.19 18.24 5.43
CA GLN A 170 -15.97 19.35 5.98
C GLN A 170 -15.70 19.58 7.47
N ALA A 171 -15.58 18.51 8.26
CA ALA A 171 -15.27 18.63 9.69
C ALA A 171 -13.84 19.16 9.94
N VAL A 172 -12.89 18.77 9.08
CA VAL A 172 -11.51 19.28 9.13
C VAL A 172 -11.47 20.76 8.72
N ALA A 173 -12.20 21.16 7.68
CA ALA A 173 -12.22 22.54 7.18
C ALA A 173 -12.94 23.54 8.12
N ALA A 174 -13.75 23.04 9.05
CA ALA A 174 -14.46 23.86 10.04
C ALA A 174 -13.64 24.18 11.30
N ARG A 175 -12.38 23.75 11.36
CA ARG A 175 -11.42 24.00 12.45
C ARG A 175 -10.28 24.87 11.97
#